data_AF-A0A821EA44-F1
#
_entry.id   AF-A0A821EA44-F1
#
_cell.length_a   1.000
_cell.length_b   1.000
_cell.length_c   1.000
_cell.angle_alpha   90.00
_cell.angle_beta   90.00
_cell.angle_gamma   90.00
#
_symmetry.space_group_name_H-M   'P 1'
#
loop_
_entity.id
_entity.type
_entity.pdbx_description
1 polymer ?
#
loop_
_entity_poly.entity_id
_entity_poly.type
_entity_poly.pdbx_seq_one_letter_code
_entity_poly.pdbx_strand_id
1 'polypeptide(L)'
;MASAYNNNEISGDISSENMHNASCDGCNSTKIYSDRYRCLQCVDYDLCGNCFEERRQTKEHLSGHAMVHLKIPKELFDQPIRHTNEITLTKLHELLAGKRHDNICNGCSTQIVGIRFKCDTCYNYNLCFQCMKQRIIKEPHEDSHPLVATSNQSLMKIDINDIRKLDVLGEGGFGQVFKAKWLSQNRQVACKVIRVTPQ
;
A
#
# COMPACT_ATOMS: atom_id res chain seq x y z
N MET A 1 -7.45 45.79 -10.41
CA MET A 1 -6.09 45.20 -10.50
C MET A 1 -6.13 43.86 -9.79
N ALA A 2 -6.32 42.78 -10.53
CA ALA A 2 -6.32 41.41 -10.02
C ALA A 2 -5.08 40.73 -10.61
N SER A 3 -4.11 40.39 -9.77
CA SER A 3 -2.89 39.70 -10.19
C SER A 3 -3.23 38.23 -10.46
N ALA A 4 -2.98 37.81 -11.70
CA ALA A 4 -3.08 36.44 -12.16
C ALA A 4 -2.21 35.51 -11.29
N TYR A 5 -2.84 34.51 -10.67
CA TYR A 5 -2.14 33.37 -10.09
C TYR A 5 -1.67 32.48 -11.24
N ASN A 6 -0.35 32.36 -11.37
CA ASN A 6 0.33 31.59 -12.39
C ASN A 6 0.26 30.10 -12.03
N ASN A 7 -0.63 29.36 -12.70
CA ASN A 7 -0.70 27.90 -12.62
C ASN A 7 0.48 27.32 -13.41
N ASN A 8 1.62 27.13 -12.76
CA ASN A 8 2.65 26.25 -13.28
C ASN A 8 2.17 24.81 -13.13
N GLU A 9 1.51 24.34 -14.19
CA GLU A 9 1.31 22.92 -14.47
C GLU A 9 2.67 22.22 -14.40
N ILE A 10 2.86 21.41 -13.36
CA ILE A 10 3.94 20.43 -13.31
C ILE A 10 3.50 19.31 -14.24
N SER A 11 3.79 19.47 -15.52
CA SER A 11 3.88 18.37 -16.49
C SER A 11 5.09 17.51 -16.11
N GLY A 12 4.93 16.74 -15.03
CA GLY A 12 5.83 15.66 -14.68
C GLY A 12 5.66 14.55 -15.72
N ASP A 13 6.68 14.35 -16.54
CA ASP A 13 6.83 13.19 -17.41
C ASP A 13 6.44 11.92 -16.63
N ILE A 14 5.30 11.30 -16.96
CA ILE A 14 4.89 10.01 -16.41
C ILE A 14 5.83 8.99 -17.04
N SER A 15 7.02 8.84 -16.45
CA SER A 15 7.97 7.81 -16.84
C SER A 15 7.26 6.45 -16.88
N SER A 16 7.51 5.70 -17.95
CA SER A 16 6.94 4.36 -18.18
C SER A 16 7.29 3.31 -17.10
N GLU A 17 8.07 3.69 -16.09
CA GLU A 17 8.61 2.81 -15.04
C GLU A 17 7.56 2.39 -14.00
N ASN A 18 6.49 3.18 -13.79
CA ASN A 18 5.44 2.87 -12.80
C ASN A 18 4.15 2.29 -13.43
N MET A 19 4.19 1.88 -14.70
CA MET A 19 3.02 1.32 -15.38
C MET A 19 2.76 -0.13 -14.98
N HIS A 20 1.61 -0.40 -14.36
CA HIS A 20 1.09 -1.75 -14.17
C HIS A 20 0.40 -2.24 -15.45
N ASN A 21 0.72 -3.47 -15.87
CA ASN A 21 0.04 -4.14 -16.97
C ASN A 21 -1.32 -4.72 -16.52
N ALA A 22 -2.26 -3.83 -16.19
CA ALA A 22 -3.65 -4.16 -15.87
C ALA A 22 -4.57 -2.97 -16.15
N SER A 23 -5.84 -3.27 -16.38
CA SER A 23 -6.93 -2.31 -16.45
C SER A 23 -7.48 -1.99 -15.06
N CYS A 24 -8.12 -0.83 -14.93
CA CYS A 24 -8.93 -0.49 -13.76
C CYS A 24 -10.40 -0.75 -14.09
N ASP A 25 -11.04 -1.65 -13.37
CA ASP A 25 -12.46 -1.99 -13.55
C ASP A 25 -13.41 -0.88 -13.04
N GLY A 26 -12.91 0.01 -12.16
CA GLY A 26 -13.70 1.12 -11.62
C GLY A 26 -13.85 2.30 -12.58
N CYS A 27 -12.87 2.56 -13.45
CA CYS A 27 -12.91 3.66 -14.43
C CYS A 27 -12.70 3.22 -15.88
N ASN A 28 -12.57 1.92 -16.13
CA ASN A 28 -12.29 1.31 -17.44
C ASN A 28 -10.99 1.81 -18.11
N SER A 29 -10.06 2.37 -17.34
CA SER A 29 -8.73 2.68 -17.87
C SER A 29 -8.04 1.39 -18.28
N THR A 30 -7.50 1.34 -19.51
CA THR A 30 -6.81 0.15 -20.03
C THR A 30 -5.44 -0.08 -19.40
N LYS A 31 -4.90 0.92 -18.70
CA LYS A 31 -3.61 0.87 -17.99
C LYS A 31 -3.70 1.59 -16.65
N ILE A 32 -2.96 1.11 -15.66
CA ILE A 32 -2.79 1.76 -14.36
C ILE A 32 -1.35 2.30 -14.28
N TYR A 33 -1.19 3.61 -14.16
CA TYR A 33 0.12 4.29 -14.10
C TYR A 33 0.57 4.64 -12.68
N SER A 34 -0.31 4.45 -11.69
CA SER A 34 -0.09 4.73 -10.28
C SER A 34 -0.25 3.44 -9.47
N ASP A 35 -0.58 3.57 -8.18
CA ASP A 35 -0.91 2.45 -7.32
C ASP A 35 -2.03 1.57 -7.90
N ARG A 36 -1.80 0.25 -7.91
CA ARG A 36 -2.78 -0.76 -8.28
C ARG A 36 -3.30 -1.47 -7.04
N TYR A 37 -4.62 -1.59 -6.92
CA TYR A 37 -5.29 -2.33 -5.87
C TYR A 37 -6.04 -3.51 -6.47
N ARG A 38 -5.62 -4.73 -6.12
CA ARG A 38 -6.31 -5.95 -6.58
C ARG A 38 -7.23 -6.49 -5.51
N CYS A 39 -8.48 -6.80 -5.87
CA CYS A 39 -9.41 -7.46 -4.97
C CYS A 39 -9.04 -8.92 -4.76
N LEU A 40 -9.05 -9.36 -3.49
CA LEU A 40 -8.74 -10.73 -3.10
C LEU A 40 -9.98 -11.63 -3.00
N GLN A 41 -11.17 -11.05 -3.23
CA GLN A 41 -12.46 -11.75 -3.15
C GLN A 41 -13.20 -11.81 -4.50
N CYS A 42 -12.94 -10.87 -5.41
CA CYS A 42 -13.52 -10.83 -6.75
C CYS A 42 -12.61 -11.54 -7.74
N VAL A 43 -13.20 -12.04 -8.84
CA VAL A 43 -12.43 -12.61 -9.95
C VAL A 43 -11.90 -11.47 -10.81
N ASP A 44 -10.58 -11.41 -10.95
CA ASP A 44 -9.86 -10.48 -11.83
C ASP A 44 -10.29 -9.02 -11.75
N TYR A 45 -10.41 -8.50 -10.53
CA TYR A 45 -10.87 -7.13 -10.28
C TYR A 45 -9.74 -6.26 -9.72
N ASP A 46 -9.45 -5.16 -10.41
CA ASP A 46 -8.38 -4.22 -10.15
C ASP A 46 -8.88 -2.78 -10.18
N LEU A 47 -8.40 -1.97 -9.23
CA LEU A 47 -8.63 -0.53 -9.16
C LEU A 47 -7.30 0.22 -9.26
N CYS A 48 -7.31 1.38 -9.91
CA CYS A 48 -6.23 2.36 -9.72
C CYS A 48 -6.38 3.06 -8.35
N GLY A 49 -5.33 3.75 -7.91
CA GLY A 49 -5.33 4.51 -6.65
C GLY A 49 -6.55 5.41 -6.50
N ASN A 50 -6.88 6.21 -7.51
CA ASN A 50 -8.04 7.12 -7.45
C ASN A 50 -9.36 6.37 -7.23
N CYS A 51 -9.58 5.26 -7.94
CA CYS A 51 -10.83 4.49 -7.78
C CYS A 51 -10.92 3.79 -6.43
N PHE A 52 -9.79 3.37 -5.86
CA PHE A 52 -9.72 2.82 -4.50
C PHE A 52 -10.01 3.89 -3.45
N GLU A 53 -9.43 5.09 -3.60
CA GLU A 53 -9.66 6.23 -2.71
C GLU A 53 -11.11 6.73 -2.75
N GLU A 54 -11.71 6.78 -3.95
CA GLU A 54 -13.12 7.12 -4.17
C GLU A 54 -14.10 6.03 -3.68
N ARG A 55 -13.60 4.90 -3.15
CA ARG A 55 -14.41 3.75 -2.71
C ARG A 55 -15.35 3.24 -3.81
N ARG A 56 -14.92 3.23 -5.07
CA ARG A 56 -15.78 2.80 -6.20
C ARG A 56 -16.27 1.38 -5.99
N GLN A 57 -17.55 1.18 -6.28
CA GLN A 57 -18.23 -0.11 -6.22
C GLN A 57 -18.78 -0.47 -7.61
N THR A 58 -18.85 -1.76 -7.91
CA THR A 58 -19.57 -2.29 -9.08
C THR A 58 -20.52 -3.39 -8.64
N LYS A 59 -21.19 -4.05 -9.59
CA LYS A 59 -22.05 -5.19 -9.29
C LYS A 59 -21.25 -6.36 -8.66
N GLU A 60 -19.98 -6.50 -9.03
CA GLU A 60 -19.09 -7.58 -8.64
C GLU A 60 -18.24 -7.22 -7.41
N HIS A 61 -18.00 -5.93 -7.16
CA HIS A 61 -17.09 -5.44 -6.13
C HIS A 61 -17.74 -4.45 -5.17
N LEU A 62 -17.56 -4.70 -3.88
CA LEU A 62 -17.93 -3.80 -2.79
C LEU A 62 -16.66 -3.24 -2.12
N SER A 63 -16.74 -2.00 -1.66
CA SER A 63 -15.60 -1.28 -1.06
C SER A 63 -15.02 -1.95 0.18
N GLY A 64 -15.82 -2.78 0.87
CA GLY A 64 -15.38 -3.60 2.00
C GLY A 64 -14.56 -4.83 1.65
N HIS A 65 -14.51 -5.21 0.37
CA HIS A 65 -13.73 -6.37 -0.03
C HIS A 65 -12.24 -6.15 0.27
N ALA A 66 -11.59 -7.20 0.75
CA ALA A 66 -10.18 -7.21 1.04
C ALA A 66 -9.37 -7.01 -0.26
N MET A 67 -8.51 -6.02 -0.26
CA MET A 67 -7.63 -5.65 -1.36
C MET A 67 -6.18 -5.96 -1.02
N VAL A 68 -5.32 -6.05 -2.03
CA VAL A 68 -3.87 -5.96 -1.87
C VAL A 68 -3.36 -4.77 -2.66
N HIS A 69 -2.47 -3.99 -2.05
CA HIS A 69 -1.87 -2.82 -2.67
C HIS A 69 -0.55 -3.22 -3.37
N LEU A 70 -0.46 -2.96 -4.66
CA LEU A 70 0.76 -3.05 -5.46
C LEU A 70 1.21 -1.64 -5.85
N LYS A 71 2.23 -1.15 -5.16
CA LYS A 71 2.81 0.16 -5.43
C LYS A 71 3.77 0.15 -6.63
N ILE A 72 4.44 -0.97 -6.85
CA ILE A 72 5.49 -1.12 -7.86
C ILE A 72 5.10 -2.24 -8.81
N PRO A 73 5.23 -2.07 -10.14
CA PRO A 73 4.98 -3.14 -11.09
C PRO A 73 5.86 -4.36 -10.80
N LYS A 74 5.26 -5.55 -10.82
CA LYS A 74 5.95 -6.84 -10.64
C LYS A 74 6.65 -7.02 -9.28
N GLU A 75 6.26 -6.27 -8.25
CA GLU A 75 6.75 -6.44 -6.88
C GLU A 75 5.57 -6.53 -5.91
N LEU A 76 5.67 -7.45 -4.95
CA LEU A 76 4.71 -7.58 -3.85
C LEU A 76 5.46 -7.94 -2.57
N PHE A 77 5.31 -7.11 -1.54
CA PHE A 77 6.00 -7.31 -0.25
C PHE A 77 7.52 -7.49 -0.40
N ASP A 78 8.14 -6.61 -1.21
CA ASP A 78 9.57 -6.62 -1.54
C ASP A 78 10.06 -7.91 -2.23
N GLN A 79 9.13 -8.70 -2.79
CA GLN A 79 9.44 -9.90 -3.57
C GLN A 79 9.03 -9.72 -5.03
N PRO A 80 9.87 -10.13 -6.00
CA PRO A 80 9.52 -10.10 -7.41
C PRO A 80 8.40 -11.09 -7.70
N ILE A 81 7.44 -10.69 -8.52
CA ILE A 81 6.33 -11.53 -8.98
C ILE A 81 6.27 -11.55 -10.51
N ARG A 82 6.02 -12.74 -11.07
CA ARG A 82 6.00 -12.94 -12.53
C ARG A 82 4.80 -12.28 -13.18
N HIS A 83 3.62 -12.49 -12.58
CA HIS A 83 2.34 -11.97 -13.05
C HIS A 83 1.52 -11.46 -11.87
N THR A 84 1.08 -10.21 -11.92
CA THR A 84 0.30 -9.57 -10.85
C THR A 84 -1.16 -10.02 -10.84
N ASN A 85 -1.69 -10.47 -11.98
CA ASN A 85 -3.06 -11.02 -12.09
C ASN A 85 -3.19 -12.39 -11.39
N GLU A 86 -2.07 -13.03 -11.09
CA GLU A 86 -2.03 -14.28 -10.38
C GLU A 86 -2.11 -14.11 -8.85
N ILE A 87 -2.08 -12.89 -8.32
CA ILE A 87 -2.16 -12.67 -6.89
C ILE A 87 -3.59 -12.96 -6.44
N THR A 88 -3.74 -14.05 -5.70
CA THR A 88 -4.99 -14.49 -5.09
C THR A 88 -4.86 -14.55 -3.58
N LEU A 89 -6.00 -14.56 -2.90
CA LEU A 89 -6.04 -14.75 -1.45
C LEU A 89 -5.30 -16.03 -0.99
N THR A 90 -5.45 -17.13 -1.73
CA THR A 90 -4.79 -18.41 -1.43
C THR A 90 -3.28 -18.31 -1.54
N LYS A 91 -2.76 -17.73 -2.63
CA LYS A 91 -1.31 -17.55 -2.81
C LYS A 91 -0.72 -16.63 -1.75
N LEU A 92 -1.44 -15.57 -1.37
CA LEU A 92 -1.01 -14.71 -0.27
C LEU A 92 -0.98 -15.45 1.08
N HIS A 93 -1.94 -16.34 1.30
CA HIS A 93 -2.02 -17.13 2.53
C HIS A 93 -0.82 -18.08 2.66
N GLU A 94 -0.43 -18.72 1.56
CA GLU A 94 0.76 -19.55 1.47
C GLU A 94 2.04 -18.72 1.64
N LEU A 95 2.17 -17.62 0.89
CA LEU A 95 3.37 -16.77 0.90
C LEU A 95 3.66 -16.18 2.28
N LEU A 96 2.61 -15.80 3.01
CA LEU A 96 2.73 -15.19 4.33
C LEU A 96 2.55 -16.20 5.47
N ALA A 97 2.47 -17.50 5.18
CA ALA A 97 2.32 -18.53 6.21
C ALA A 97 3.41 -18.41 7.29
N GLY A 98 2.99 -18.42 8.56
CA GLY A 98 3.91 -18.30 9.70
C GLY A 98 4.47 -16.89 9.96
N LYS A 99 4.20 -15.89 9.11
CA LYS A 99 4.61 -14.50 9.37
C LYS A 99 3.87 -13.95 10.58
N ARG A 100 4.61 -13.55 11.61
CA ARG A 100 4.06 -12.95 12.83
C ARG A 100 4.05 -11.43 12.69
N HIS A 101 2.95 -10.82 13.10
CA HIS A 101 2.81 -9.37 13.22
C HIS A 101 2.75 -9.02 14.70
N ASP A 102 3.17 -7.83 15.11
CA ASP A 102 2.97 -7.36 16.50
C ASP A 102 1.49 -7.01 16.77
N ASN A 103 0.71 -6.79 15.71
CA ASN A 103 -0.69 -6.43 15.80
C ASN A 103 -1.59 -7.61 16.22
N ILE A 104 -2.51 -7.33 17.12
CA ILE A 104 -3.57 -8.24 17.56
C ILE A 104 -4.78 -8.09 16.61
N CYS A 105 -5.46 -9.20 16.33
CA CYS A 105 -6.70 -9.21 15.58
C CYS A 105 -7.83 -8.60 16.43
N ASN A 106 -8.49 -7.54 15.96
CA ASN A 106 -9.64 -6.96 16.66
C ASN A 106 -10.84 -7.92 16.70
N GLY A 107 -10.95 -8.83 15.73
CA GLY A 107 -12.02 -9.83 15.65
C GLY A 107 -11.94 -10.93 16.72
N CYS A 108 -10.79 -11.57 16.89
CA CYS A 108 -10.61 -12.71 17.81
C CYS A 108 -9.68 -12.45 18.99
N SER A 109 -9.09 -11.25 19.08
CA SER A 109 -8.15 -10.84 20.14
C SER A 109 -6.88 -11.70 20.24
N THR A 110 -6.51 -12.43 19.19
CA THR A 110 -5.27 -13.22 19.14
C THR A 110 -4.19 -12.54 18.30
N GLN A 111 -2.94 -12.95 18.52
CA GLN A 111 -1.81 -12.52 17.69
C GLN A 111 -2.04 -12.89 16.23
N ILE A 112 -1.83 -11.94 15.31
CA ILE A 112 -1.96 -12.23 13.89
C ILE A 112 -0.72 -13.00 13.41
N VAL A 113 -0.96 -14.19 12.88
CA VAL A 113 0.02 -15.02 12.17
C VAL A 113 -0.54 -15.29 10.77
N GLY A 114 0.29 -15.14 9.74
CA GLY A 114 -0.15 -15.23 8.35
C GLY A 114 -0.39 -13.85 7.71
N ILE A 115 -1.40 -13.78 6.86
CA ILE A 115 -1.87 -12.51 6.28
C ILE A 115 -2.52 -11.67 7.36
N ARG A 116 -2.12 -10.39 7.43
CA ARG A 116 -2.80 -9.35 8.20
C ARG A 116 -3.62 -8.47 7.26
N PHE A 117 -4.85 -8.18 7.65
CA PHE A 117 -5.71 -7.21 6.97
C PHE A 117 -5.84 -5.98 7.85
N LYS A 118 -5.35 -4.84 7.37
CA LYS A 118 -5.52 -3.55 8.05
C LYS A 118 -6.72 -2.84 7.44
N CYS A 119 -7.57 -2.23 8.27
CA CYS A 119 -8.58 -1.29 7.77
C CYS A 119 -7.91 0.02 7.31
N ASP A 120 -8.28 0.48 6.12
CA ASP A 120 -7.79 1.76 5.58
C ASP A 120 -8.47 2.97 6.25
N THR A 121 -9.68 2.79 6.78
CA THR A 121 -10.45 3.88 7.42
C THR A 121 -10.25 3.94 8.94
N CYS A 122 -10.28 2.79 9.62
CA CYS A 122 -10.28 2.74 11.08
C CYS A 122 -8.87 2.82 11.66
N TYR A 123 -8.72 3.57 12.75
CA TYR A 123 -7.46 3.62 13.48
C TYR A 123 -7.11 2.26 14.09
N ASN A 124 -5.92 1.73 13.76
CA ASN A 124 -5.37 0.49 14.31
C ASN A 124 -6.30 -0.74 14.27
N TYR A 125 -7.25 -0.80 13.33
CA TYR A 125 -8.10 -1.97 13.15
C TYR A 125 -7.43 -2.99 12.24
N ASN A 126 -7.30 -4.22 12.73
CA ASN A 126 -6.63 -5.32 12.07
C ASN A 126 -7.42 -6.61 12.21
N LEU A 127 -7.51 -7.38 11.14
CA LEU A 127 -8.08 -8.73 11.14
C LEU A 127 -7.02 -9.75 10.70
N CYS A 128 -7.06 -10.93 11.33
CA CYS A 128 -6.37 -12.10 10.80
C CYS A 128 -7.14 -12.66 9.59
N PHE A 129 -6.48 -13.56 8.85
CA PHE A 129 -7.07 -14.25 7.70
C PHE A 129 -8.45 -14.88 8.01
N GLN A 130 -8.58 -15.57 9.14
CA GLN A 130 -9.81 -16.25 9.49
C GLN A 130 -10.96 -15.26 9.77
N CYS A 131 -10.70 -14.20 10.53
CA CYS A 131 -11.71 -13.18 10.83
C CYS A 131 -12.13 -12.39 9.59
N MET A 132 -11.20 -12.09 8.66
CA MET A 132 -11.55 -11.50 7.37
C MET A 132 -12.44 -12.45 6.57
N LYS A 133 -12.07 -13.73 6.46
CA LYS A 133 -12.83 -14.74 5.71
C LYS A 133 -14.23 -14.96 6.28
N GLN A 134 -14.38 -14.89 7.60
CA GLN A 134 -15.65 -14.97 8.31
C GLN A 134 -16.45 -13.66 8.30
N ARG A 135 -15.92 -12.58 7.71
CA ARG A 135 -16.53 -11.24 7.70
C ARG A 135 -16.88 -10.76 9.11
N ILE A 136 -15.93 -10.88 10.04
CA ILE A 136 -16.11 -10.37 11.41
C ILE A 136 -16.05 -8.84 11.39
N ILE A 137 -17.15 -8.21 11.79
CA ILE A 137 -17.30 -6.76 11.90
C ILE A 137 -17.41 -6.42 13.39
N LYS A 138 -16.54 -5.53 13.88
CA LYS A 138 -16.60 -4.99 15.24
C LYS A 138 -16.33 -3.50 15.21
N GLU A 139 -17.06 -2.75 16.03
CA GLU A 139 -16.84 -1.31 16.23
C GLU A 139 -15.36 -0.98 16.48
N PRO A 140 -14.79 0.03 15.81
CA PRO A 140 -15.43 1.03 14.95
C PRO A 140 -15.43 0.67 13.44
N HIS A 141 -15.22 -0.59 13.09
CA HIS A 141 -15.18 -1.04 11.69
C HIS A 141 -16.58 -1.33 11.16
N GLU A 142 -16.87 -0.81 9.97
CA GLU A 142 -18.08 -1.10 9.19
C GLU A 142 -17.74 -1.95 7.96
N ASP A 143 -18.71 -2.71 7.45
CA ASP A 143 -18.54 -3.58 6.27
C ASP A 143 -18.19 -2.80 4.99
N SER A 144 -18.42 -1.48 4.95
CA SER A 144 -18.06 -0.63 3.81
C SER A 144 -16.58 -0.22 3.80
N HIS A 145 -15.88 -0.37 4.93
CA HIS A 145 -14.51 0.09 5.09
C HIS A 145 -13.53 -0.88 4.42
N PRO A 146 -12.64 -0.42 3.54
CA PRO A 146 -11.72 -1.30 2.84
C PRO A 146 -10.69 -1.92 3.79
N LEU A 147 -10.50 -3.23 3.63
CA LEU A 147 -9.42 -3.96 4.26
C LEU A 147 -8.28 -4.13 3.26
N VAL A 148 -7.06 -3.80 3.65
CA VAL A 148 -5.85 -3.95 2.82
C VAL A 148 -4.94 -5.01 3.44
N ALA A 149 -4.65 -6.05 2.66
CA ALA A 149 -3.67 -7.07 3.00
C ALA A 149 -2.28 -6.44 3.10
N THR A 150 -1.62 -6.70 4.22
CA THR A 150 -0.29 -6.20 4.50
C THR A 150 0.59 -7.34 5.01
N SER A 151 1.83 -7.37 4.53
CA SER A 151 2.86 -8.25 5.08
C SER A 151 3.50 -7.70 6.35
N ASN A 152 3.13 -6.47 6.77
CA ASN A 152 3.86 -5.60 7.69
C ASN A 152 4.78 -6.37 8.63
N GLN A 153 6.05 -6.43 8.26
CA GLN A 153 7.10 -6.21 9.24
C GLN A 153 6.66 -4.98 10.03
N SER A 154 6.63 -5.08 11.36
CA SER A 154 6.92 -3.93 12.20
C SER A 154 7.98 -3.11 11.48
N LEU A 155 7.64 -1.87 11.06
CA LEU A 155 8.48 -0.94 10.29
C LEU A 155 9.85 -1.54 10.03
N MET A 156 10.08 -2.12 8.84
CA MET A 156 11.30 -2.93 8.62
C MET A 156 12.47 -2.20 9.27
N LYS A 157 13.04 -2.80 10.33
CA LYS A 157 14.03 -2.12 11.14
C LYS A 157 15.29 -2.01 10.29
N ILE A 158 15.37 -0.92 9.55
CA ILE A 158 16.54 -0.57 8.76
C ILE A 158 17.56 -0.06 9.76
N ASP A 159 18.70 -0.74 9.86
CA ASP A 159 19.86 -0.17 10.53
C ASP A 159 20.23 1.13 9.81
N ILE A 160 20.28 2.24 10.53
CA ILE A 160 20.62 3.55 9.95
C ILE A 160 22.00 3.52 9.27
N ASN A 161 22.90 2.63 9.69
CA ASN A 161 24.21 2.44 9.08
C ASN A 161 24.15 1.74 7.71
N ASP A 162 23.05 1.03 7.40
CA ASP A 162 22.80 0.41 6.09
C ASP A 162 22.27 1.42 5.05
N ILE A 163 22.04 2.67 5.48
CA ILE A 163 21.62 3.78 4.61
C ILE A 163 22.77 4.77 4.44
N ARG A 164 23.33 4.81 3.23
CA ARG A 164 24.31 5.84 2.84
C ARG A 164 23.62 7.03 2.20
N LYS A 165 23.53 8.15 2.91
CA LYS A 165 23.07 9.43 2.35
C LYS A 165 24.00 9.89 1.21
N LEU A 166 23.40 10.38 0.13
CA LEU A 166 24.06 10.93 -1.06
C LEU A 166 23.62 12.40 -1.17
N ASP A 167 23.13 12.81 -2.34
CA ASP A 167 22.73 14.19 -2.65
C ASP A 167 21.48 14.64 -1.88
N VAL A 168 21.38 15.93 -1.58
CA VAL A 168 20.13 16.53 -1.05
C VAL A 168 19.13 16.63 -2.20
N LEU A 169 17.92 16.08 -2.01
CA LEU A 169 16.81 16.20 -2.96
C LEU A 169 15.91 17.39 -2.65
N GLY A 170 15.84 17.82 -1.38
CA GLY A 170 15.05 18.99 -1.00
C GLY A 170 15.11 19.29 0.49
N GLU A 171 14.73 20.51 0.85
CA GLU A 171 14.61 20.99 2.22
C GLU A 171 13.26 21.67 2.44
N GLY A 172 12.69 21.52 3.64
CA GLY A 172 11.47 22.21 4.03
C GLY A 172 11.39 22.40 5.54
N GLY A 173 10.27 22.98 6.02
CA GLY A 173 10.08 23.31 7.44
C GLY A 173 10.22 22.13 8.41
N PHE A 174 10.06 20.90 7.92
CA PHE A 174 10.19 19.67 8.72
C PHE A 174 11.53 18.96 8.55
N GLY A 175 12.51 19.54 7.85
CA GLY A 175 13.85 18.97 7.67
C GLY A 175 14.24 18.74 6.22
N GLN A 176 15.13 17.78 5.98
CA GLN A 176 15.80 17.58 4.69
C GLN A 176 15.56 16.17 4.14
N VAL A 177 15.41 16.08 2.83
CA VAL A 177 15.29 14.81 2.09
C VAL A 177 16.59 14.60 1.31
N PHE A 178 17.20 13.43 1.48
CA PHE A 178 18.41 13.01 0.79
C PHE A 178 18.07 11.87 -0.17
N LYS A 179 18.67 11.89 -1.36
CA LYS A 179 18.90 10.68 -2.13
C LYS A 179 19.85 9.82 -1.31
N ALA A 180 19.57 8.55 -1.17
CA ALA A 180 20.42 7.64 -0.40
C ALA A 180 20.50 6.27 -1.07
N LYS A 181 21.51 5.49 -0.71
CA LYS A 181 21.66 4.10 -1.13
C LYS A 181 21.42 3.19 0.06
N TRP A 182 20.46 2.29 -0.09
CA TRP A 182 20.29 1.16 0.80
C TRP A 182 21.30 0.08 0.39
N LEU A 183 22.32 -0.12 1.23
CA LEU A 183 23.51 -0.87 0.84
C LEU A 183 23.19 -2.37 0.67
N SER A 184 22.53 -2.99 1.65
CA SER A 184 22.20 -4.42 1.59
C SER A 184 21.26 -4.81 0.45
N GLN A 185 20.33 -3.93 0.06
CA GLN A 185 19.39 -4.17 -1.05
C GLN A 185 19.90 -3.64 -2.40
N ASN A 186 21.06 -2.98 -2.42
CA ASN A 186 21.61 -2.31 -3.60
C ASN A 186 20.58 -1.39 -4.32
N ARG A 187 19.75 -0.69 -3.54
CA ARG A 187 18.61 0.10 -4.05
C ARG A 187 18.78 1.60 -3.74
N GLN A 188 18.39 2.47 -4.67
CA GLN A 188 18.29 3.91 -4.40
C GLN A 188 16.99 4.20 -3.65
N VAL A 189 17.07 5.03 -2.61
CA VAL A 189 15.95 5.39 -1.73
C VAL A 189 15.98 6.89 -1.40
N ALA A 190 14.87 7.42 -0.91
CA ALA A 190 14.81 8.76 -0.31
C ALA A 190 14.83 8.64 1.22
N CYS A 191 15.74 9.37 1.88
CA CYS A 191 15.86 9.41 3.34
C CYS A 191 15.47 10.80 3.84
N LYS A 192 14.36 10.91 4.59
CA LYS A 192 13.93 12.18 5.21
C LYS A 192 14.45 12.26 6.64
N VAL A 193 15.31 13.24 6.90
CA VAL A 193 15.79 13.59 8.24
C VAL A 193 14.89 14.70 8.77
N ILE A 194 14.13 14.39 9.82
CA ILE A 194 13.18 15.34 10.41
C ILE A 194 13.90 16.12 11.52
N ARG A 195 13.73 17.44 11.55
CA ARG A 195 14.17 18.26 12.68
C ARG A 195 13.18 18.07 13.82
N VAL A 196 13.56 17.32 14.84
CA VAL A 196 12.76 17.20 16.06
C VAL A 196 13.31 18.22 17.04
N THR A 197 12.57 19.30 17.31
CA THR A 197 12.83 20.13 18.49
C THR A 197 12.53 19.28 19.72
N PRO A 198 13.47 19.13 20.67
CA PRO A 198 13.17 18.52 21.96
C PRO A 198 12.01 19.28 22.61
N GLN A 199 10.97 18.56 23.04
CA GLN A 199 9.95 19.08 23.97
C GLN A 199 10.46 18.93 25.40
#